data_AF-A0A9D5IVF8-F1
#
_entry.id   AF-A0A9D5IVF8-F1
#
_cell.length_a   1.000
_cell.length_b   1.000
_cell.length_c   1.000
_cell.angle_alpha   90.00
_cell.angle_beta   90.00
_cell.angle_gamma   90.00
#
_symmetry.space_group_name_H-M   'P 1'
#
loop_
_entity.id
_entity.type
_entity.pdbx_description
1 polymer ?
#
loop_
_entity_poly.entity_id
_entity_poly.type
_entity_poly.pdbx_seq_one_letter_code
_entity_poly.pdbx_strand_id
1 'polypeptide(L)'
;GLFAQVRKLAPLIVPVTIHAIAGSEDIIDAMDLRAFGVGPRTWLEKLTYRKRDRVLIVVGVVILLLSIALSLLGYGKFWVPGFMLG
;
A
#
# COMPACT_ATOMS: atom_id res chain seq x y z
N GLY A 1 8.47 -1.96 38.70
CA GLY A 1 7.08 -2.39 38.48
C GLY A 1 6.44 -1.57 37.36
N LEU A 2 5.45 -2.13 36.68
CA LEU A 2 4.79 -1.53 35.50
C LEU A 2 4.25 -0.12 35.76
N PHE A 3 3.63 0.11 36.92
CA PHE A 3 3.12 1.43 37.32
C PHE A 3 4.21 2.52 37.42
N ALA A 4 5.42 2.16 37.86
CA ALA A 4 6.56 3.09 37.91
C ALA A 4 7.07 3.44 36.51
N GLN A 5 6.91 2.55 35.52
CA GLN A 5 7.29 2.78 34.13
C GLN A 5 6.28 3.72 33.44
N VAL A 6 4.98 3.53 33.68
CA VAL A 6 3.92 4.43 33.18
C VAL A 6 4.13 5.86 33.71
N ARG A 7 4.45 6.02 35.00
CA ARG A 7 4.70 7.34 35.60
C ARG A 7 5.92 8.05 34.99
N LYS A 8 6.90 7.31 34.47
CA LYS A 8 8.06 7.87 33.75
C LYS A 8 7.72 8.29 32.32
N LEU A 9 6.74 7.65 31.69
CA LEU A 9 6.28 7.96 30.34
C LEU A 9 5.24 9.10 30.30
N ALA A 10 4.44 9.26 31.35
CA ALA A 10 3.40 10.28 31.43
C ALA A 10 3.91 11.71 31.14
N PRO A 11 5.06 12.18 31.67
CA PRO A 11 5.60 13.51 31.37
C PRO A 11 6.00 13.72 29.91
N LEU A 12 6.16 12.64 29.13
CA LEU A 12 6.47 12.71 27.70
C LEU A 12 5.20 12.59 26.85
N ILE A 13 4.29 11.69 27.23
CA ILE A 13 3.02 11.49 26.49
C ILE A 13 2.15 12.75 26.56
N VAL A 14 2.02 13.35 27.74
CA VAL A 14 1.17 14.54 27.95
C VAL A 14 1.55 15.70 27.01
N PRO A 15 2.80 16.19 26.96
CA PRO A 15 3.15 17.29 26.06
C PRO A 15 3.03 16.91 24.58
N VAL A 16 3.38 15.68 24.18
CA VAL A 16 3.23 15.24 22.78
C VAL A 16 1.76 15.24 22.36
N THR A 17 0.87 14.74 23.21
CA THR A 17 -0.57 14.74 22.93
C THR A 17 -1.12 16.15 22.87
N ILE A 18 -0.74 17.04 23.80
CA ILE A 18 -1.16 18.44 23.78
C ILE A 18 -0.67 19.15 22.50
N HIS A 19 0.60 18.96 22.13
CA HIS A 19 1.15 19.53 20.90
C HIS A 19 0.47 18.99 19.65
N ALA A 20 0.10 17.71 19.62
CA ALA A 20 -0.64 17.14 18.50
C ALA A 20 -2.06 17.75 18.38
N ILE A 21 -2.73 17.99 19.51
CA ILE A 21 -4.05 18.62 19.55
C ILE A 21 -3.95 20.07 19.07
N ALA A 22 -3.05 20.87 19.65
CA ALA A 22 -2.86 22.27 19.27
C ALA A 22 -2.45 22.41 17.79
N GLY A 23 -1.52 21.57 17.32
CA GLY A 23 -1.13 21.56 15.91
C GLY A 23 -2.26 21.13 14.97
N SER A 24 -3.21 20.31 15.43
CA SER A 24 -4.39 19.94 14.63
C SER A 24 -5.37 21.12 14.50
N GLU A 25 -5.56 21.90 15.56
CA GLU A 25 -6.37 23.12 15.56
C GLU A 25 -5.82 24.15 14.55
N ASP A 26 -4.51 24.44 14.61
CA ASP A 26 -3.85 25.34 13.67
C ASP A 26 -4.03 24.91 12.20
N ILE A 27 -3.97 23.59 11.93
CA ILE A 27 -4.18 23.05 10.58
C ILE A 27 -5.63 23.19 10.15
N ILE A 28 -6.59 22.90 11.03
CA ILE A 28 -8.03 22.98 10.73
C ILE A 28 -8.43 24.43 10.45
N ASP A 29 -7.98 25.37 11.26
CA ASP A 29 -8.24 26.79 11.03
C ASP A 29 -7.65 27.26 9.69
N ALA A 30 -6.42 26.83 9.37
CA ALA A 30 -5.82 27.10 8.06
C ALA A 30 -6.59 26.44 6.89
N MET A 31 -7.21 25.28 7.11
CA MET A 31 -8.06 24.61 6.14
C MET A 31 -9.38 25.36 5.94
N ASP A 32 -10.00 25.83 7.01
CA ASP A 32 -11.25 26.60 6.96
C ASP A 32 -11.05 27.96 6.28
N LEU A 33 -9.95 28.65 6.59
CA LEU A 33 -9.54 29.88 5.88
C LEU A 33 -9.34 29.67 4.38
N ARG A 34 -9.02 28.44 3.94
CA ARG A 34 -8.90 28.06 2.52
C ARG A 34 -10.20 27.48 1.93
N ALA A 35 -11.32 27.60 2.65
CA ALA A 35 -12.62 27.05 2.29
C ALA A 35 -12.54 25.57 1.91
N PHE A 36 -11.73 24.79 2.63
CA PHE A 36 -11.50 23.38 2.34
C PHE A 36 -12.79 22.58 2.56
N GLY A 37 -13.54 22.30 1.48
CA GLY A 37 -14.75 21.44 1.53
C GLY A 37 -16.02 22.11 1.06
N VAL A 38 -15.97 23.40 0.74
CA VAL A 38 -17.13 24.16 0.23
C VAL A 38 -17.46 23.80 -1.23
N GLY A 39 -16.47 23.38 -2.02
CA GLY A 39 -16.62 23.11 -3.45
C GLY A 39 -16.18 21.71 -3.91
N PRO A 40 -16.41 21.37 -5.20
CA PRO A 40 -16.00 20.09 -5.76
C PRO A 40 -14.47 19.93 -5.72
N ARG A 41 -14.01 18.74 -5.30
CA ARG A 41 -12.58 18.46 -5.14
C ARG A 41 -11.92 18.14 -6.47
N THR A 42 -10.75 18.72 -6.70
CA THR A 42 -9.87 18.35 -7.82
C THR A 42 -8.57 17.74 -7.30
N TRP A 43 -7.97 16.87 -8.10
CA TRP A 43 -6.72 16.19 -7.76
C TRP A 43 -5.53 16.96 -8.31
N LEU A 44 -4.70 17.51 -7.42
CA LEU A 44 -3.46 18.18 -7.79
C LEU A 44 -2.39 17.17 -8.22
N GLU A 45 -2.15 16.15 -7.38
CA GLU A 45 -1.23 15.07 -7.70
C GLU A 45 -1.99 13.92 -8.36
N LYS A 46 -1.51 13.50 -9.54
CA LYS A 46 -2.10 12.40 -10.31
C LYS A 46 -1.05 11.31 -10.52
N LEU A 47 -1.40 10.08 -10.16
CA LEU A 47 -0.54 8.93 -10.43
C LEU A 47 -0.58 8.62 -11.93
N THR A 48 0.56 8.82 -12.61
CA THR A 48 0.70 8.54 -14.04
C THR A 48 1.53 7.28 -14.25
N TYR A 49 1.02 6.36 -15.07
CA TYR A 49 1.74 5.14 -15.41
C TYR A 49 3.07 5.47 -16.09
N ARG A 50 4.14 4.98 -15.47
CA ARG A 50 5.49 5.14 -16.03
C ARG A 50 5.77 4.01 -17.01
N LYS A 51 6.78 4.21 -17.86
CA LYS A 51 7.23 3.18 -18.82
C LYS A 51 7.57 1.85 -18.10
N ARG A 52 8.16 1.93 -16.91
CA ARG A 52 8.49 0.77 -16.07
C ARG A 52 7.25 -0.06 -15.72
N ASP A 53 6.16 0.60 -15.34
CA ASP A 53 4.91 -0.07 -14.96
C ASP A 53 4.31 -0.80 -16.17
N ARG A 54 4.39 -0.20 -17.36
CA ARG A 54 3.98 -0.85 -18.61
C ARG A 54 4.85 -2.05 -18.95
N VAL A 55 6.17 -1.95 -18.77
CA VAL A 55 7.09 -3.08 -18.99
C VAL A 55 6.75 -4.23 -18.04
N LEU A 56 6.48 -3.95 -16.76
CA LEU A 56 6.07 -4.98 -15.79
C LEU A 56 4.76 -5.67 -16.20
N ILE A 57 3.77 -4.89 -16.67
CA ILE A 57 2.51 -5.45 -17.18
C ILE A 57 2.77 -6.37 -18.38
N VAL A 58 3.56 -5.92 -19.36
CA VAL A 58 3.88 -6.73 -20.56
C VAL A 58 4.60 -8.01 -20.17
N VAL A 59 5.61 -7.94 -19.30
CA VAL A 59 6.34 -9.12 -18.83
C VAL A 59 5.40 -10.10 -18.12
N GLY A 60 4.51 -9.62 -17.25
CA GLY A 60 3.52 -10.46 -16.58
C GLY A 60 2.58 -11.17 -17.57
N VAL A 61 2.09 -10.46 -18.58
CA VAL A 61 1.25 -11.03 -19.63
C VAL A 61 2.00 -12.09 -20.45
N VAL A 62 3.26 -11.82 -20.81
CA VAL A 62 4.10 -12.77 -21.56
C VAL A 62 4.32 -14.05 -20.76
N ILE A 63 4.64 -13.94 -19.47
CA ILE A 63 4.82 -15.12 -18.60
C ILE A 63 3.52 -15.93 -18.55
N LEU A 64 2.38 -15.28 -18.35
CA LEU A 64 1.08 -15.95 -18.29
C LEU A 64 0.78 -16.72 -19.60
N LEU A 65 0.96 -16.06 -20.75
CA LEU A 65 0.72 -16.69 -22.05
C LEU A 65 1.67 -17.84 -22.31
N LEU A 66 2.94 -17.70 -21.92
CA LEU A 66 3.93 -18.75 -22.03
C LEU A 66 3.54 -19.96 -21.18
N SER A 67 3.11 -19.74 -19.93
CA SER A 67 2.62 -20.80 -19.04
C SER A 67 1.40 -21.53 -19.63
N ILE A 68 0.45 -20.80 -20.20
CA ILE A 68 -0.73 -21.40 -20.84
C ILE A 68 -0.32 -22.20 -22.07
N ALA A 69 0.53 -21.64 -22.94
CA ALA A 69 1.01 -22.33 -24.14
C ALA A 69 1.75 -23.63 -23.80
N LEU A 70 2.66 -23.59 -22.82
CA LEU A 70 3.38 -24.77 -22.30
C LEU A 70 2.43 -25.83 -21.72
N SER A 71 1.37 -25.40 -21.03
CA SER A 71 0.34 -26.28 -20.50
C SER A 71 -0.45 -26.97 -21.61
N LEU A 72 -0.85 -26.23 -22.66
CA LEU A 72 -1.60 -26.75 -23.81
C LEU A 72 -0.76 -27.66 -24.72
N LEU A 73 0.54 -27.36 -24.89
CA LEU A 73 1.51 -28.18 -25.63
C LEU A 73 1.86 -29.50 -24.92
N GLY A 74 1.30 -29.75 -23.74
CA GLY A 74 1.46 -31.03 -23.03
C GLY A 74 2.76 -31.18 -22.25
N TYR A 75 3.65 -30.17 -22.26
CA TYR A 75 4.80 -30.09 -21.34
C TYR A 75 4.38 -29.77 -19.89
N GLY A 76 3.11 -29.41 -19.68
CA GLY A 76 2.46 -29.27 -18.37
C GLY A 76 1.57 -30.44 -17.95
N LYS A 77 1.67 -31.62 -18.59
CA LYS A 77 1.16 -32.84 -17.95
C LYS A 77 2.06 -33.10 -16.74
N PHE A 78 1.44 -33.17 -15.55
CA PHE A 78 2.05 -33.67 -14.32
C PHE A 78 3.13 -34.71 -14.67
N TRP A 79 4.40 -34.40 -14.38
CA TRP A 79 5.47 -35.38 -14.51
C TRP A 79 5.18 -36.48 -13.47
N VAL A 80 4.46 -37.51 -13.88
CA VAL A 80 4.30 -38.74 -13.12
C VAL A 80 5.38 -39.68 -13.64
N PRO A 81 6.45 -39.94 -12.87
CA PRO A 81 7.42 -40.93 -13.28
C PRO A 81 6.74 -42.29 -13.34
N GLY A 82 6.99 -43.05 -14.42
CA GLY A 82 6.30 -44.32 -14.72
C GLY A 82 6.41 -45.41 -13.65
N PHE A 83 7.23 -45.22 -12.59
CA PHE A 83 7.27 -46.12 -11.44
C PHE A 83 6.01 -46.10 -10.57
N MET A 84 5.17 -45.07 -10.66
CA MET A 84 3.93 -44.95 -9.85
C MET A 84 2.66 -45.46 -10.56
N LEU A 85 2.77 -45.90 -11.82
CA LEU A 85 1.64 -46.40 -12.63
C LEU A 85 1.67 -47.94 -12.82
N GLY A 86 2.48 -48.64 -12.03
CA GLY A 86 2.56 -50.11 -11.99
C GLY A 86 2.69 -50.63 -10.57
#